data_AF-A0A7D5ZCH6-F1
#
_entry.id   AF-A0A7D5ZCH6-F1
#
_cell.length_a   1.000
_cell.length_b   1.000
_cell.length_c   1.000
_cell.angle_alpha   90.00
_cell.angle_beta   90.00
_cell.angle_gamma   90.00
#
_symmetry.space_group_name_H-M   'P 1'
#
loop_
_entity.id
_entity.type
_entity.pdbx_description
1 polymer ?
#
loop_
_entity_poly.entity_id
_entity_poly.type
_entity_poly.pdbx_seq_one_letter_code
_entity_poly.pdbx_strand_id
1 'polypeptide(L)'
;MADTKASRQPVTGSCHCGTIKYVAFLTLPQTHNESNPPTKQEQRIYRCNCTMCHKAGFFHVRVANKTDDFLLLSPLDPLQELGDYLIHNKVLHWLYCKTCGVRCFTFMGTGEVVDLDLAELCVPGYTDKGQKTRVWRAKEDGGHPEYGTYLSFNGNTVDASSKSFDMREMVEQKCVQFYDYLAEGEKRQPVRYGRPHQGGCY
;
A
#
# COMPACT_ATOMS: atom_id res chain seq x y z
N MET A 1 -7.05 26.38 8.33
CA MET A 1 -7.25 25.44 7.20
C MET A 1 -8.58 24.77 7.44
N ALA A 2 -9.47 24.73 6.45
CA ALA A 2 -10.80 24.15 6.63
C ALA A 2 -10.66 22.70 7.13
N ASP A 3 -11.34 22.40 8.24
CA ASP A 3 -11.33 21.11 8.92
C ASP A 3 -11.99 20.07 8.00
N THR A 4 -11.18 19.51 7.10
CA THR A 4 -11.66 18.62 6.04
C THR A 4 -11.89 17.26 6.68
N LYS A 5 -13.16 16.91 6.86
CA LYS A 5 -13.56 15.64 7.47
C LYS A 5 -12.96 14.47 6.70
N ALA A 6 -12.31 13.56 7.42
CA ALA A 6 -11.77 12.34 6.86
C ALA A 6 -12.85 11.51 6.16
N SER A 7 -12.55 11.05 4.94
CA SER A 7 -13.46 10.27 4.11
C SER A 7 -12.70 9.24 3.27
N ARG A 8 -13.37 8.14 2.92
CA ARG A 8 -12.81 7.12 2.03
C ARG A 8 -12.74 7.67 0.60
N GLN A 9 -11.54 7.78 0.04
CA GLN A 9 -11.28 8.39 -1.26
C GLN A 9 -10.42 7.46 -2.13
N PRO A 10 -10.69 7.36 -3.43
CA PRO A 10 -9.86 6.62 -4.36
C PRO A 10 -8.57 7.38 -4.67
N VAL A 11 -7.46 6.65 -4.70
CA VAL A 11 -6.16 7.10 -5.20
C VAL A 11 -5.69 6.11 -6.26
N THR A 12 -5.25 6.61 -7.41
CA THR A 12 -4.70 5.77 -8.47
C THR A 12 -3.19 5.67 -8.33
N GLY A 13 -2.63 4.57 -8.82
CA GLY A 13 -1.19 4.43 -8.91
C GLY A 13 -0.77 3.47 -9.99
N SER A 14 0.49 3.59 -10.40
CA SER A 14 1.05 2.81 -11.48
C SER A 14 2.55 2.62 -11.34
N CYS A 15 3.08 1.60 -12.00
CA CYS A 15 4.52 1.56 -12.24
C CYS A 15 4.90 2.56 -13.35
N HIS A 16 6.18 2.91 -13.46
CA HIS A 16 6.66 3.90 -14.44
C HIS A 16 6.20 3.64 -15.88
N CYS A 17 6.24 2.39 -16.35
CA CYS A 17 5.82 2.02 -17.71
C CYS A 17 4.33 1.75 -17.87
N GLY A 18 3.53 1.87 -16.80
CA GLY A 18 2.08 1.62 -16.82
C GLY A 18 1.64 0.16 -16.96
N THR A 19 2.54 -0.83 -16.90
CA THR A 19 2.16 -2.26 -16.91
C THR A 19 1.38 -2.64 -15.65
N ILE A 20 1.82 -2.14 -14.50
CA ILE A 20 1.09 -2.24 -13.24
C ILE A 20 0.24 -1.00 -13.09
N LYS A 21 -1.07 -1.18 -12.88
CA LYS A 21 -2.02 -0.10 -12.57
C LYS A 21 -2.94 -0.57 -11.45
N TYR A 22 -3.20 0.28 -10.48
CA TYR A 22 -4.08 -0.04 -9.36
C TYR A 22 -4.91 1.17 -8.94
N VAL A 23 -5.99 0.90 -8.22
CA VAL A 23 -6.67 1.88 -7.38
C VAL A 23 -6.62 1.39 -5.94
N ALA A 24 -6.34 2.30 -5.02
CA ALA A 24 -6.48 2.07 -3.61
C ALA A 24 -7.52 3.05 -3.04
N PHE A 25 -8.22 2.65 -1.99
CA PHE A 25 -9.17 3.51 -1.29
C PHE A 25 -8.61 3.80 0.10
N LEU A 26 -8.45 5.08 0.41
CA LEU A 26 -7.84 5.54 1.64
C LEU A 26 -8.78 6.47 2.40
N THR A 27 -8.76 6.39 3.71
CA THR A 27 -9.34 7.44 4.56
C THR A 27 -8.39 8.64 4.57
N LEU A 28 -8.81 9.75 3.98
CA LEU A 28 -8.04 10.99 3.83
C LEU A 28 -8.85 12.22 4.29
N PRO A 29 -8.22 13.23 4.94
CA PRO A 29 -6.83 13.24 5.42
C PRO A 29 -6.58 12.16 6.50
N GLN A 30 -5.31 11.84 6.77
CA GLN A 30 -4.94 10.79 7.71
C GLN A 30 -5.48 11.11 9.11
N THR A 31 -6.15 10.15 9.72
CA THR A 31 -6.73 10.30 11.07
C THR A 31 -5.81 9.83 12.18
N HIS A 32 -4.82 8.99 11.85
CA HIS A 32 -3.88 8.42 12.81
C HIS A 32 -2.54 9.16 12.81
N ASN A 33 -1.99 9.37 13.99
CA ASN A 33 -0.69 9.99 14.25
C ASN A 33 -0.08 9.45 15.57
N GLU A 34 0.99 10.10 16.04
CA GLU A 34 1.68 9.76 17.28
C GLU A 34 0.77 9.67 18.52
N SER A 35 -0.24 10.53 18.63
CA SER A 35 -1.16 10.59 19.76
C SER A 35 -2.31 9.58 19.68
N ASN A 36 -2.62 9.06 18.49
CA ASN A 36 -3.64 8.03 18.26
C ASN A 36 -3.16 6.96 17.26
N PRO A 37 -2.12 6.18 17.62
CA PRO A 37 -1.50 5.23 16.73
C PRO A 37 -2.51 4.19 16.19
N PRO A 38 -2.41 3.79 14.92
CA PRO A 38 -3.34 2.83 14.33
C PRO A 38 -3.10 1.41 14.88
N THR A 39 -4.17 0.64 15.00
CA THR A 39 -4.14 -0.80 15.26
C THR A 39 -3.72 -1.59 14.00
N LYS A 40 -3.59 -2.91 14.12
CA LYS A 40 -3.18 -3.77 12.99
C LYS A 40 -4.25 -3.86 11.89
N GLN A 41 -5.50 -3.58 12.23
CA GLN A 41 -6.67 -3.68 11.35
C GLN A 41 -7.00 -2.33 10.68
N GLU A 42 -6.48 -1.24 11.22
CA GLU A 42 -6.69 0.10 10.67
C GLU A 42 -5.70 0.43 9.55
N GLN A 43 -6.05 1.46 8.78
CA GLN A 43 -5.15 2.08 7.82
C GLN A 43 -3.91 2.58 8.56
N ARG A 44 -2.73 2.23 8.04
CA ARG A 44 -1.46 2.70 8.61
C ARG A 44 -0.43 2.94 7.53
N ILE A 45 0.43 3.90 7.78
CA ILE A 45 1.50 4.31 6.88
C ILE A 45 2.81 4.19 7.63
N TYR A 46 3.80 3.56 7.02
CA TYR A 46 5.08 3.39 7.69
C TYR A 46 6.26 3.30 6.72
N ARG A 47 7.44 3.60 7.26
CA ARG A 47 8.74 3.31 6.67
C ARG A 47 9.55 2.45 7.61
N CYS A 48 10.28 1.51 7.03
CA CYS A 48 11.11 0.57 7.77
C CYS A 48 12.57 0.75 7.33
N ASN A 49 13.49 0.80 8.30
CA ASN A 49 14.93 0.93 8.01
C ASN A 49 15.61 -0.41 7.71
N CYS A 50 14.89 -1.53 7.60
CA CYS A 50 15.51 -2.79 7.16
C CYS A 50 16.09 -2.63 5.75
N THR A 51 17.11 -3.42 5.45
CA THR A 51 17.88 -3.31 4.20
C THR A 51 16.99 -3.40 2.96
N MET A 52 16.02 -4.30 2.94
CA MET A 52 15.11 -4.48 1.82
C MET A 52 14.13 -3.32 1.64
N CYS A 53 13.46 -2.87 2.71
CA CYS A 53 12.54 -1.73 2.66
C CYS A 53 13.24 -0.45 2.23
N HIS A 54 14.43 -0.19 2.80
CA HIS A 54 15.20 1.01 2.49
C HIS A 54 15.70 1.01 1.03
N LYS A 55 16.32 -0.09 0.57
CA LYS A 55 16.85 -0.19 -0.80
C LYS A 55 15.75 -0.20 -1.87
N ALA A 56 14.57 -0.74 -1.55
CA ALA A 56 13.41 -0.67 -2.44
C ALA A 56 12.71 0.69 -2.44
N GLY A 57 13.10 1.62 -1.54
CA GLY A 57 12.40 2.88 -1.37
C GLY A 57 10.92 2.68 -1.03
N PHE A 58 10.59 1.69 -0.19
CA PHE A 58 9.20 1.34 0.06
C PHE A 58 8.58 2.27 1.10
N PHE A 59 7.58 3.05 0.68
CA PHE A 59 6.73 3.84 1.55
C PHE A 59 5.45 3.03 1.80
N HIS A 60 5.40 2.25 2.86
CA HIS A 60 4.34 1.28 3.05
C HIS A 60 3.02 1.97 3.39
N VAL A 61 2.00 1.75 2.56
CA VAL A 61 0.62 2.11 2.85
C VAL A 61 -0.19 0.83 3.01
N ARG A 62 -0.81 0.66 4.19
CA ARG A 62 -1.72 -0.43 4.51
C ARG A 62 -3.13 0.13 4.49
N VAL A 63 -3.98 -0.42 3.65
CA VAL A 63 -5.40 -0.09 3.60
C VAL A 63 -6.17 -0.73 4.75
N ALA A 64 -7.35 -0.19 5.09
CA ALA A 64 -8.19 -0.71 6.16
C ALA A 64 -8.78 -2.09 5.78
N ASN A 65 -9.43 -2.18 4.62
CA ASN A 65 -9.95 -3.43 4.06
C ASN A 65 -9.08 -3.91 2.89
N LYS A 66 -8.35 -5.01 3.06
CA LYS A 66 -7.39 -5.50 2.04
C LYS A 66 -8.06 -6.03 0.78
N THR A 67 -9.32 -6.46 0.88
CA THR A 67 -10.11 -6.99 -0.24
C THR A 67 -10.71 -5.86 -1.07
N ASP A 68 -11.33 -4.87 -0.41
CA ASP A 68 -12.12 -3.85 -1.12
C ASP A 68 -11.41 -2.50 -1.29
N ASP A 69 -10.33 -2.25 -0.53
CA ASP A 69 -9.59 -0.98 -0.59
C ASP A 69 -8.32 -1.05 -1.45
N PHE A 70 -7.98 -2.19 -2.05
CA PHE A 70 -6.91 -2.28 -3.04
C PHE A 70 -7.35 -3.16 -4.21
N LEU A 71 -7.43 -2.57 -5.39
CA LEU A 71 -7.81 -3.25 -6.63
C LEU A 71 -6.69 -3.06 -7.65
N LEU A 72 -6.15 -4.18 -8.13
CA LEU A 72 -5.17 -4.20 -9.20
C LEU A 72 -5.92 -4.27 -10.54
N LEU A 73 -5.76 -3.23 -11.36
CA LEU A 73 -6.39 -3.11 -12.68
C LEU A 73 -5.59 -3.88 -13.73
N SER A 74 -4.27 -3.90 -13.59
CA SER A 74 -3.37 -4.72 -14.40
C SER A 74 -2.07 -4.99 -13.64
N PRO A 75 -1.45 -6.18 -13.80
CA PRO A 75 -1.98 -7.39 -14.44
C PRO A 75 -3.12 -8.05 -13.64
N LEU A 76 -3.77 -9.09 -14.20
CA LEU A 76 -4.85 -9.82 -13.52
C LEU A 76 -4.38 -11.10 -12.80
N ASP A 77 -3.19 -11.61 -13.12
CA ASP A 77 -2.51 -12.65 -12.34
C ASP A 77 -1.14 -12.14 -11.85
N PRO A 78 -1.10 -11.31 -10.79
CA PRO A 78 0.14 -10.67 -10.37
C PRO A 78 1.21 -11.65 -9.90
N LEU A 79 0.84 -12.81 -9.32
CA LEU A 79 1.82 -13.78 -8.83
C LEU A 79 2.52 -14.52 -9.98
N GLN A 80 1.89 -14.61 -11.16
CA GLN A 80 2.49 -15.20 -12.35
C GLN A 80 3.15 -14.13 -13.25
N GLU A 81 2.48 -12.99 -13.46
CA GLU A 81 2.86 -12.00 -14.46
C GLU A 81 3.96 -11.05 -13.97
N LEU A 82 4.04 -10.78 -12.68
CA LEU A 82 5.05 -9.88 -12.10
C LEU A 82 6.31 -10.62 -11.68
N GLY A 83 7.40 -9.87 -11.54
CA GLY A 83 8.61 -10.39 -10.91
C GLY A 83 8.36 -10.50 -9.42
N ASP A 84 8.84 -11.57 -8.79
CA ASP A 84 8.58 -11.83 -7.38
C ASP A 84 9.88 -12.11 -6.61
N TYR A 85 10.08 -11.36 -5.53
CA TYR A 85 11.15 -11.61 -4.57
C TYR A 85 10.53 -12.09 -3.26
N LEU A 86 10.65 -13.40 -3.01
CA LEU A 86 10.04 -14.05 -1.87
C LEU A 86 10.87 -13.86 -0.60
N ILE A 87 10.24 -13.34 0.45
CA ILE A 87 10.85 -13.24 1.79
C ILE A 87 9.96 -13.93 2.83
N HIS A 88 10.43 -13.95 4.09
CA HIS A 88 9.70 -14.50 5.24
C HIS A 88 9.26 -15.95 4.99
N ASN A 89 10.20 -16.90 4.97
CA ASN A 89 9.92 -18.31 4.65
C ASN A 89 9.19 -18.52 3.32
N LYS A 90 9.43 -17.62 2.35
CA LYS A 90 8.85 -17.63 1.01
C LYS A 90 7.32 -17.47 0.95
N VAL A 91 6.73 -16.79 1.93
CA VAL A 91 5.29 -16.49 1.93
C VAL A 91 4.96 -15.03 1.64
N LEU A 92 5.92 -14.11 1.76
CA LEU A 92 5.71 -12.68 1.48
C LEU A 92 6.28 -12.32 0.10
N HIS A 93 5.39 -12.04 -0.83
CA HIS A 93 5.68 -11.67 -2.21
C HIS A 93 6.05 -10.19 -2.30
N TRP A 94 7.29 -9.90 -2.70
CA TRP A 94 7.73 -8.55 -3.08
C TRP A 94 7.70 -8.39 -4.58
N LEU A 95 6.52 -8.04 -5.07
CA LEU A 95 6.22 -7.95 -6.48
C LEU A 95 6.85 -6.71 -7.12
N TYR A 96 7.34 -6.86 -8.35
CA TYR A 96 7.92 -5.77 -9.13
C TYR A 96 7.58 -5.91 -10.62
N CYS A 97 7.51 -4.77 -11.31
CA CYS A 97 7.33 -4.75 -12.74
C CYS A 97 8.59 -5.31 -13.43
N LYS A 98 8.44 -6.37 -14.24
CA LYS A 98 9.55 -6.96 -15.01
C LYS A 98 10.14 -5.98 -16.04
N THR A 99 9.38 -4.96 -16.44
CA THR A 99 9.78 -3.98 -17.46
C THR A 99 10.57 -2.81 -16.88
N CYS A 100 10.11 -2.21 -15.77
CA CYS A 100 10.72 -0.99 -15.20
C CYS A 100 11.27 -1.15 -13.78
N GLY A 101 11.18 -2.34 -13.17
CA GLY A 101 11.70 -2.64 -11.84
C GLY A 101 10.91 -2.03 -10.67
N VAL A 102 9.92 -1.17 -10.93
CA VAL A 102 9.12 -0.51 -9.90
C VAL A 102 8.29 -1.52 -9.11
N ARG A 103 8.26 -1.33 -7.78
CA ARG A 103 7.54 -2.15 -6.79
C ARG A 103 6.30 -1.41 -6.30
N CYS A 104 5.15 -1.69 -6.90
CA CYS A 104 3.89 -1.04 -6.54
C CYS A 104 3.27 -1.61 -5.27
N PHE A 105 3.42 -2.90 -5.00
CA PHE A 105 2.82 -3.52 -3.82
C PHE A 105 3.55 -4.79 -3.38
N THR A 106 3.24 -5.20 -2.15
CA THR A 106 3.71 -6.42 -1.48
C THR A 106 2.49 -7.18 -0.99
N PHE A 107 2.53 -8.51 -1.12
CA PHE A 107 1.35 -9.34 -0.90
C PHE A 107 1.68 -10.68 -0.21
N MET A 108 0.79 -11.18 0.63
CA MET A 108 0.78 -12.52 1.19
C MET A 108 -0.67 -12.97 1.30
N GLY A 109 -0.95 -14.17 0.81
CA GLY A 109 -2.28 -14.75 0.73
C GLY A 109 -2.63 -15.15 -0.70
N THR A 110 -3.91 -15.32 -0.97
CA THR A 110 -4.45 -15.60 -2.30
C THR A 110 -5.34 -14.45 -2.77
N GLY A 111 -5.41 -14.27 -4.08
CA GLY A 111 -6.26 -13.27 -4.71
C GLY A 111 -7.25 -13.89 -5.67
N GLU A 112 -8.19 -13.08 -6.12
CA GLU A 112 -9.25 -13.44 -7.05
C GLU A 112 -9.45 -12.33 -8.08
N VAL A 113 -9.94 -12.70 -9.26
CA VAL A 113 -10.38 -11.75 -10.28
C VAL A 113 -11.89 -11.57 -10.16
N VAL A 114 -12.34 -10.33 -10.09
CA VAL A 114 -13.75 -9.96 -9.96
C VAL A 114 -14.11 -8.87 -10.97
N ASP A 115 -15.40 -8.79 -11.31
CA ASP A 115 -15.97 -7.77 -12.18
C ASP A 115 -16.61 -6.66 -11.35
N LEU A 116 -15.99 -5.48 -11.31
CA LEU A 116 -16.46 -4.33 -10.54
C LEU A 116 -16.82 -3.15 -11.43
N ASP A 117 -17.80 -2.36 -11.00
CA ASP A 117 -18.11 -1.08 -11.62
C ASP A 117 -17.26 0.01 -10.96
N LEU A 118 -16.21 0.44 -11.66
CA LEU A 118 -15.28 1.42 -11.12
C LEU A 118 -15.86 2.84 -11.13
N ALA A 119 -16.86 3.12 -11.96
CA ALA A 119 -17.56 4.40 -11.97
C ALA A 119 -18.49 4.53 -10.74
N GLU A 120 -19.16 3.45 -10.33
CA GLU A 120 -19.93 3.40 -9.07
C GLU A 120 -19.05 3.57 -7.83
N LEU A 121 -17.80 3.11 -7.90
CA LEU A 121 -16.79 3.31 -6.84
C LEU A 121 -16.10 4.68 -6.92
N CYS A 122 -16.52 5.57 -7.83
CA CYS A 122 -15.97 6.90 -8.02
C CYS A 122 -14.48 6.92 -8.39
N VAL A 123 -13.96 5.88 -9.07
CA VAL A 123 -12.55 5.81 -9.47
C VAL A 123 -12.26 6.83 -10.58
N PRO A 124 -11.23 7.67 -10.44
CA PRO A 124 -10.87 8.65 -11.47
C PRO A 124 -10.63 7.99 -12.84
N GLY A 125 -11.21 8.58 -13.89
CA GLY A 125 -11.11 8.07 -15.26
C GLY A 125 -12.19 7.06 -15.66
N TYR A 126 -13.05 6.63 -14.74
CA TYR A 126 -14.18 5.74 -15.00
C TYR A 126 -15.50 6.49 -14.76
N THR A 127 -16.24 6.78 -15.83
CA THR A 127 -17.48 7.58 -15.77
C THR A 127 -18.75 6.79 -16.08
N ASP A 128 -18.61 5.68 -16.80
CA ASP A 128 -19.73 4.96 -17.41
C ASP A 128 -20.27 3.89 -16.45
N LYS A 129 -21.28 4.26 -15.67
CA LYS A 129 -21.95 3.32 -14.75
C LYS A 129 -22.64 2.18 -15.52
N GLY A 130 -22.67 1.01 -14.91
CA GLY A 130 -23.09 -0.26 -15.48
C GLY A 130 -21.96 -1.02 -16.18
N GLN A 131 -20.84 -0.38 -16.51
CA GLN A 131 -19.72 -1.05 -17.17
C GLN A 131 -18.82 -1.74 -16.15
N LYS A 132 -18.77 -3.08 -16.22
CA LYS A 132 -17.88 -3.88 -15.38
C LYS A 132 -16.46 -3.91 -15.93
N THR A 133 -15.49 -3.79 -15.04
CA THR A 133 -14.06 -3.93 -15.29
C THR A 133 -13.54 -5.09 -14.48
N ARG A 134 -12.80 -6.00 -15.13
CA ARG A 134 -12.07 -7.06 -14.43
C ARG A 134 -10.93 -6.46 -13.64
N VAL A 135 -10.87 -6.80 -12.36
CA VAL A 135 -9.79 -6.39 -11.45
C VAL A 135 -9.36 -7.57 -10.61
N TRP A 136 -8.09 -7.60 -10.23
CA TRP A 136 -7.61 -8.52 -9.21
C TRP A 136 -7.68 -7.87 -7.83
N ARG A 137 -8.08 -8.63 -6.82
CA ARG A 137 -8.06 -8.20 -5.40
C ARG A 137 -7.59 -9.34 -4.50
N ALA A 138 -7.18 -9.01 -3.27
CA ALA A 138 -6.96 -10.02 -2.25
C ALA A 138 -8.30 -10.69 -1.89
N LYS A 139 -8.30 -12.01 -1.72
CA LYS A 139 -9.51 -12.75 -1.32
C LYS A 139 -9.75 -12.57 0.19
N GLU A 140 -11.00 -12.40 0.60
CA GLU A 140 -11.36 -12.16 2.01
C GLU A 140 -10.91 -13.29 2.94
N ASP A 141 -11.10 -14.54 2.52
CA ASP A 141 -10.66 -15.77 3.20
C ASP A 141 -9.32 -16.30 2.66
N GLY A 142 -8.57 -15.48 1.91
CA GLY A 142 -7.33 -15.89 1.23
C GLY A 142 -6.05 -15.78 2.07
N GLY A 143 -6.15 -15.47 3.35
CA GLY A 143 -4.98 -15.25 4.21
C GLY A 143 -4.12 -16.50 4.40
N HIS A 144 -2.81 -16.30 4.61
CA HIS A 144 -1.94 -17.40 5.02
C HIS A 144 -2.41 -17.97 6.38
N PRO A 145 -2.43 -19.30 6.59
CA PRO A 145 -2.96 -19.90 7.82
C PRO A 145 -2.34 -19.36 9.11
N GLU A 146 -1.03 -19.05 9.08
CA GLU A 146 -0.29 -18.55 10.26
C GLU A 146 -0.25 -17.00 10.33
N TYR A 147 -0.19 -16.34 9.18
CA TYR A 147 0.18 -14.91 9.12
C TYR A 147 -0.97 -14.01 8.64
N GLY A 148 -2.06 -14.60 8.17
CA GLY A 148 -3.19 -13.91 7.55
C GLY A 148 -2.82 -13.26 6.22
N THR A 149 -3.61 -12.26 5.82
CA THR A 149 -3.37 -11.49 4.60
C THR A 149 -2.47 -10.29 4.87
N TYR A 150 -1.36 -10.22 4.14
CA TYR A 150 -0.55 -9.02 4.09
C TYR A 150 -0.76 -8.35 2.73
N LEU A 151 -1.17 -7.09 2.71
CA LEU A 151 -1.20 -6.27 1.51
C LEU A 151 -0.70 -4.87 1.87
N SER A 152 0.32 -4.39 1.18
CA SER A 152 0.81 -3.02 1.32
C SER A 152 1.27 -2.50 -0.03
N PHE A 153 0.69 -1.39 -0.48
CA PHE A 153 1.18 -0.71 -1.66
C PHE A 153 2.24 0.33 -1.31
N ASN A 154 3.04 0.71 -2.30
CA ASN A 154 4.12 1.67 -2.17
C ASN A 154 3.59 3.07 -2.48
N GLY A 155 3.59 3.97 -1.49
CA GLY A 155 3.15 5.35 -1.66
C GLY A 155 3.91 6.10 -2.77
N ASN A 156 5.16 5.71 -3.05
CA ASN A 156 5.96 6.26 -4.14
C ASN A 156 5.43 5.94 -5.55
N THR A 157 4.45 5.04 -5.67
CA THR A 157 3.82 4.68 -6.96
C THR A 157 2.41 5.23 -7.12
N VAL A 158 1.95 6.09 -6.19
CA VAL A 158 0.70 6.84 -6.34
C VAL A 158 0.89 7.90 -7.42
N ASP A 159 -0.09 8.03 -8.31
CA ASP A 159 -0.02 9.00 -9.41
C ASP A 159 -0.12 10.43 -8.86
N ALA A 160 0.69 11.35 -9.42
CA ALA A 160 0.72 12.77 -9.01
C ALA A 160 -0.61 13.52 -9.23
N SER A 161 -1.56 12.93 -9.95
CA SER A 161 -2.93 13.46 -10.08
C SER A 161 -3.72 13.37 -8.77
N SER A 162 -3.32 12.52 -7.82
CA SER A 162 -3.92 12.42 -6.50
C SER A 162 -3.52 13.61 -5.61
N LYS A 163 -4.36 14.64 -5.58
CA LYS A 163 -4.11 15.85 -4.77
C LYS A 163 -4.28 15.63 -3.27
N SER A 164 -4.98 14.58 -2.85
CA SER A 164 -5.25 14.28 -1.44
C SER A 164 -4.21 13.36 -0.80
N PHE A 165 -3.30 12.78 -1.59
CA PHE A 165 -2.21 11.93 -1.12
C PHE A 165 -0.86 12.67 -1.24
N ASP A 166 -0.48 13.43 -0.22
CA ASP A 166 0.86 14.04 -0.13
C ASP A 166 1.67 13.37 1.00
N MET A 167 2.69 12.60 0.62
CA MET A 167 3.56 11.92 1.58
C MET A 167 4.36 12.90 2.46
N ARG A 168 4.67 14.10 1.97
CA ARG A 168 5.37 15.12 2.76
C ARG A 168 4.48 15.61 3.89
N GLU A 169 3.23 15.96 3.56
CA GLU A 169 2.25 16.37 4.58
C GLU A 169 2.04 15.27 5.62
N MET A 170 1.96 14.00 5.21
CA MET A 170 1.81 12.88 6.14
C MET A 170 3.01 12.73 7.10
N VAL A 171 4.23 13.01 6.63
CA VAL A 171 5.43 13.02 7.48
C VAL A 171 5.40 14.22 8.43
N GLU A 172 5.11 15.42 7.92
CA GLU A 172 5.03 16.66 8.70
C GLU A 172 3.96 16.60 9.79
N GLN A 173 2.81 15.97 9.49
CA GLN A 173 1.70 15.74 10.40
C GLN A 173 1.91 14.54 11.34
N LYS A 174 3.09 13.88 11.28
CA LYS A 174 3.43 12.71 12.11
C LYS A 174 2.44 11.55 11.96
N CYS A 175 1.95 11.31 10.76
CA CYS A 175 1.07 10.18 10.42
C CYS A 175 1.86 8.93 9.98
N VAL A 176 3.16 9.08 9.69
CA VAL A 176 4.03 8.00 9.23
C VAL A 176 4.77 7.38 10.40
N GLN A 177 4.63 6.06 10.56
CA GLN A 177 5.39 5.29 11.53
C GLN A 177 6.79 4.96 10.98
N PHE A 178 7.84 5.16 11.77
CA PHE A 178 9.19 4.73 11.47
C PHE A 178 9.52 3.50 12.31
N TYR A 179 9.78 2.38 11.63
CA TYR A 179 10.09 1.10 12.25
C TYR A 179 11.59 0.83 12.25
N ASP A 180 12.08 0.25 13.35
CA ASP A 180 13.46 -0.18 13.53
C ASP A 180 13.61 -1.70 13.35
N TYR A 181 14.00 -2.11 12.15
CA TYR A 181 14.28 -3.49 11.75
C TYR A 181 15.69 -3.65 11.16
N LEU A 182 16.55 -2.62 11.25
CA LEU A 182 17.95 -2.72 10.85
C LEU A 182 18.80 -3.46 11.90
N ALA A 183 18.45 -3.33 13.18
CA ALA A 183 19.14 -3.99 14.28
C ALA A 183 19.00 -5.53 14.16
N GLU A 184 20.04 -6.20 13.68
CA GLU A 184 20.23 -7.63 13.87
C GLU A 184 20.92 -7.86 15.22
N GLY A 185 20.22 -8.48 16.17
CA GLY A 185 20.78 -8.83 17.49
C GLY A 185 20.60 -7.79 18.61
N GLU A 186 20.33 -6.52 18.30
CA GLU A 186 19.93 -5.53 19.32
C GLU A 186 18.39 -5.47 19.47
N LYS A 187 17.92 -5.09 20.66
CA LYS A 187 16.48 -4.90 20.91
C LYS A 187 15.96 -3.76 20.05
N ARG A 188 15.04 -4.06 19.13
CA ARG A 188 14.36 -3.07 18.27
C ARG A 188 13.86 -1.89 19.10
N GLN A 189 14.15 -0.68 18.62
CA GLN A 189 13.65 0.52 19.26
C GLN A 189 12.12 0.67 19.04
N PRO A 190 11.40 1.35 19.95
CA PRO A 190 9.97 1.63 19.76
C PRO A 190 9.71 2.42 18.48
N VAL A 191 8.54 2.21 17.89
CA VAL A 191 8.05 2.96 16.72
C VAL A 191 8.09 4.47 17.00
N ARG A 192 8.56 5.24 16.01
CA ARG A 192 8.60 6.71 16.07
C ARG A 192 7.71 7.33 15.00
N TYR A 193 7.31 8.58 15.19
CA TYR A 193 6.61 9.35 14.15
C TYR A 193 7.34 10.63 13.73
N GLY A 194 8.20 11.19 14.60
CA GLY A 194 8.88 12.45 14.30
C GLY A 194 10.12 12.34 13.39
N ARG A 195 10.80 11.18 13.36
CA ARG A 195 11.97 10.96 12.49
C ARG A 195 12.27 9.48 12.27
N PRO A 196 12.89 9.12 11.12
CA PRO A 196 13.42 7.79 10.88
C PRO A 196 14.46 7.37 11.93
N HIS A 197 14.52 6.06 12.18
CA HIS A 197 15.64 5.44 12.90
C HIS A 197 16.93 5.52 12.06
N GLN A 198 18.08 5.24 12.68
CA GLN A 198 19.36 5.18 11.98
C GLN A 198 19.27 4.23 10.77
N GLY A 199 19.84 4.64 9.63
CA GLY A 199 19.76 3.92 8.36
C GLY A 199 18.40 4.01 7.65
N GLY A 200 17.39 4.64 8.27
CA GLY A 200 16.11 4.96 7.63
C GLY A 200 16.15 6.28 6.87
N CYS A 201 15.06 6.56 6.16
CA CYS A 201 14.85 7.83 5.46
C CYS A 201 13.39 8.29 5.62
N TYR A 202 13.19 9.60 5.46
CA TYR A 202 11.87 10.23 5.36
C TYR A 202 11.20 9.80 4.06
#